data_AF-A0A8J3YEM3-F1
#
_entry.id   AF-A0A8J3YEM3-F1
#
_cell.length_a   1.000
_cell.length_b   1.000
_cell.length_c   1.000
_cell.angle_alpha   90.00
_cell.angle_beta   90.00
_cell.angle_gamma   90.00
#
_symmetry.space_group_name_H-M   'P 1'
#
loop_
_entity.id
_entity.type
_entity.pdbx_description
1 polymer ?
#
loop_
_entity_poly.entity_id
_entity_poly.type
_entity_poly.pdbx_seq_one_letter_code
_entity_poly.pdbx_strand_id
1 'polypeptide(L)'
;MRDEDRVLPGPLAAAHAEDFSTDHDGYDFEPYDEFMWSVEASEWWRSWTGNPSAGPAPFRVFGQDGTGGLAAIWIREPEHPIETQPLVFLGSEGELHVIAADLGDYLWLLAGGVGPLETVEGIGPTTVAEPELTTIAQQFTGEQNRPVASVIVAAEALLPALTSLIDTTVR
;
A
#
# COMPACT_ATOMS: atom_id res chain seq x y z
N MET A 1 1.26 9.54 -17.32
CA MET A 1 1.47 10.07 -15.96
C MET A 1 2.44 11.24 -16.02
N ARG A 2 2.08 12.41 -15.51
CA ARG A 2 3.00 13.55 -15.37
C ARG A 2 3.62 13.51 -13.99
N ASP A 3 4.83 14.06 -13.82
CA ASP A 3 5.54 14.13 -12.52
C ASP A 3 4.77 14.92 -11.43
N GLU A 4 3.64 15.54 -11.80
CA GLU A 4 2.86 16.50 -11.02
C GLU A 4 1.55 15.92 -10.47
N ASP A 5 1.18 14.68 -10.86
CA ASP A 5 -0.08 14.07 -10.44
C ASP A 5 0.08 13.40 -9.07
N ARG A 6 -0.09 14.22 -8.03
CA ARG A 6 0.09 13.84 -6.62
C ARG A 6 -1.23 13.60 -5.89
N VAL A 7 -2.35 13.73 -6.58
CA VAL A 7 -3.68 13.59 -5.97
C VAL A 7 -3.94 12.12 -5.66
N LEU A 8 -4.28 11.81 -4.41
CA LEU A 8 -4.71 10.47 -4.04
C LEU A 8 -6.09 10.15 -4.65
N PRO A 9 -6.37 8.88 -4.99
CA PRO A 9 -7.72 8.44 -5.27
C PRO A 9 -8.66 8.83 -4.13
N GLY A 10 -9.83 9.38 -4.46
CA GLY A 10 -10.79 9.89 -3.48
C GLY A 10 -11.10 8.91 -2.32
N PRO A 11 -11.32 7.61 -2.58
CA PRO A 11 -11.54 6.61 -1.53
C PRO A 11 -10.34 6.41 -0.61
N LEU A 12 -9.11 6.49 -1.16
CA LEU A 12 -7.88 6.38 -0.37
C LEU A 12 -7.73 7.59 0.56
N ALA A 13 -7.93 8.80 0.01
CA ALA A 13 -7.89 10.03 0.80
C ALA A 13 -8.97 10.05 1.90
N ALA A 14 -10.18 9.57 1.60
CA ALA A 14 -11.25 9.46 2.59
C ALA A 14 -10.89 8.49 3.71
N ALA A 15 -10.32 7.33 3.38
CA ALA A 15 -9.90 6.34 4.38
C ALA A 15 -8.75 6.84 5.25
N HIS A 16 -7.78 7.57 4.69
CA HIS A 16 -6.67 8.17 5.43
C HIS A 16 -7.07 9.35 6.31
N ALA A 17 -8.20 9.99 6.02
CA ALA A 17 -8.75 11.05 6.85
C ALA A 17 -9.49 10.52 8.09
N GLU A 18 -9.86 9.23 8.09
CA GLU A 18 -10.35 8.57 9.31
C GLU A 18 -9.17 8.32 10.24
N ASP A 19 -9.36 8.59 11.54
CA ASP A 19 -8.35 8.38 12.57
C ASP A 19 -8.18 6.88 12.81
N PHE A 20 -7.39 6.23 11.96
CA PHE A 20 -6.98 4.84 12.12
C PHE A 20 -5.87 4.77 13.17
N SER A 21 -6.22 5.03 14.44
CA SER A 21 -5.27 4.94 15.54
C SER A 21 -5.21 3.49 16.04
N THR A 22 -4.21 2.73 15.64
CA THR A 22 -3.80 1.57 16.44
C THR A 22 -2.48 1.94 17.10
N ASP A 23 -2.55 2.34 18.37
CA ASP A 23 -1.40 2.73 19.22
C ASP A 23 -0.47 1.51 19.37
N HIS A 24 0.48 1.32 18.45
CA HIS A 24 1.38 0.17 18.39
C HIS A 24 2.84 0.62 18.40
N ASP A 25 3.35 1.01 19.58
CA ASP A 25 4.78 1.03 19.95
C ASP A 25 5.79 1.36 18.81
N GLY A 26 5.51 2.39 17.99
CA GLY A 26 6.42 2.89 16.96
C GLY A 26 6.43 2.18 15.59
N TYR A 27 5.48 1.28 15.33
CA TYR A 27 5.21 0.68 14.00
C TYR A 27 3.99 1.30 13.33
N ASP A 28 3.65 2.53 13.71
CA ASP A 28 2.43 3.16 13.26
C ASP A 28 2.56 3.53 11.78
N PHE A 29 1.52 3.22 11.01
CA PHE A 29 1.41 3.64 9.62
C PHE A 29 1.12 5.15 9.58
N GLU A 30 1.93 5.89 8.84
CA GLU A 30 1.79 7.33 8.63
C GLU A 30 1.24 7.58 7.22
N PRO A 31 -0.07 7.85 7.06
CA PRO A 31 -0.64 8.21 5.76
C PRO A 31 -0.17 9.59 5.31
N TYR A 32 -0.03 9.77 3.99
CA TYR A 32 0.21 11.07 3.38
C TYR A 32 -1.09 11.67 2.85
N ASP A 33 -1.18 13.00 2.81
CA ASP A 33 -2.30 13.70 2.17
C ASP A 33 -2.26 13.64 0.63
N GLU A 34 -1.08 13.36 0.08
CA GLU A 34 -0.78 13.35 -1.35
C GLU A 34 0.32 12.35 -1.66
N PHE A 35 0.38 11.85 -2.89
CA PHE A 35 1.48 10.99 -3.30
C PHE A 35 2.83 11.72 -3.17
N MET A 36 3.86 10.96 -2.80
CA MET A 36 5.25 11.40 -2.89
C MET A 36 5.58 11.83 -4.32
N TRP A 37 6.48 12.80 -4.45
CA TRP A 37 6.99 13.21 -5.76
C TRP A 37 7.62 12.03 -6.51
N SER A 38 7.36 11.93 -7.82
CA SER A 38 7.91 10.83 -8.65
C SER A 38 9.43 10.83 -8.67
N VAL A 39 10.06 12.01 -8.64
CA VAL A 39 11.51 12.18 -8.55
C VAL A 39 12.06 11.63 -7.24
N GLU A 40 11.43 11.95 -6.12
CA GLU A 40 11.81 11.47 -4.80
C GLU A 40 11.63 9.95 -4.68
N ALA A 41 10.49 9.42 -5.14
CA ALA A 41 10.26 7.98 -5.19
C ALA A 41 11.30 7.26 -6.06
N SER A 42 11.73 7.87 -7.18
CA SER A 42 12.76 7.30 -8.06
C SER A 42 14.17 7.38 -7.48
N GLU A 43 14.49 8.43 -6.71
CA GLU A 43 15.75 8.54 -5.98
C GLU A 43 15.82 7.49 -4.87
N TRP A 44 14.75 7.38 -4.07
CA TRP A 44 14.60 6.34 -3.07
C TRP A 44 14.74 4.94 -3.69
N TRP A 45 14.04 4.67 -4.80
CA TRP A 45 14.08 3.37 -5.47
C TRP A 45 15.48 2.95 -5.92
N ARG A 46 16.27 3.88 -6.46
CA ARG A 46 17.67 3.61 -6.84
C ARG A 46 18.55 3.33 -5.63
N SER A 47 18.33 4.07 -4.54
CA SER A 47 19.06 3.85 -3.29
C SER A 47 18.70 2.50 -2.68
N TRP A 48 17.41 2.19 -2.58
CA TRP A 48 16.87 0.98 -1.97
C TRP A 48 17.28 -0.29 -2.74
N THR A 49 17.24 -0.26 -4.08
CA THR A 49 17.73 -1.38 -4.91
C THR A 49 19.25 -1.47 -5.03
N GLY A 50 19.99 -0.47 -4.53
CA GLY A 50 21.43 -0.32 -4.77
C GLY A 50 21.80 -0.08 -6.25
N ASN A 51 20.83 0.12 -7.14
CA ASN A 51 21.04 0.25 -8.58
C ASN A 51 20.86 1.71 -9.03
N PRO A 52 21.95 2.48 -9.22
CA PRO A 52 21.86 3.88 -9.67
C PRO A 52 21.35 4.02 -11.11
N SER A 53 21.36 2.94 -11.89
CA SER A 53 20.84 2.90 -13.26
C SER A 53 19.39 2.41 -13.34
N ALA A 54 18.73 2.16 -12.21
CA ALA A 54 17.32 1.81 -12.21
C ALA A 54 16.48 2.94 -12.84
N GLY A 55 15.46 2.54 -13.59
CA GLY A 55 14.49 3.46 -14.20
C GLY A 55 13.64 4.18 -13.15
N PRO A 56 12.61 4.91 -13.58
CA PRO A 56 11.63 5.50 -12.67
C PRO A 56 11.04 4.43 -11.73
N ALA A 57 10.75 4.81 -10.49
CA ALA A 57 10.09 3.91 -9.55
C ALA A 57 8.71 3.49 -10.10
N PRO A 58 8.39 2.19 -10.14
CA PRO A 58 7.06 1.70 -10.54
C PRO A 58 6.04 1.85 -9.40
N PHE A 59 6.19 2.86 -8.54
CA PHE A 59 5.42 3.01 -7.31
C PHE A 59 4.79 4.40 -7.20
N ARG A 60 3.62 4.47 -6.55
CA ARG A 60 2.99 5.70 -6.08
C ARG A 60 2.83 5.63 -4.58
N VAL A 61 3.80 6.23 -3.89
CA VAL A 61 3.94 6.17 -2.43
C VAL A 61 2.91 7.08 -1.79
N PHE A 62 2.13 6.53 -0.87
CA PHE A 62 1.03 7.23 -0.17
C PHE A 62 1.19 7.23 1.35
N GLY A 63 2.27 6.66 1.88
CA GLY A 63 2.54 6.66 3.31
C GLY A 63 3.84 5.94 3.63
N GLN A 64 4.20 5.93 4.90
CA GLN A 64 5.40 5.28 5.42
C GLN A 64 5.13 4.65 6.79
N ASP A 65 6.13 3.95 7.33
CA ASP A 65 6.19 3.61 8.74
C ASP A 65 7.22 4.48 9.48
N GLY A 66 7.28 4.35 10.80
CA GLY A 66 8.28 5.05 11.63
C GLY A 66 9.74 4.62 11.40
N THR A 67 10.00 3.59 10.58
CA THR A 67 11.34 3.05 10.29
C THR A 67 11.87 3.45 8.90
N GLY A 68 11.05 4.14 8.10
CA GLY A 68 11.37 4.57 6.74
C GLY A 68 11.00 3.57 5.64
N GLY A 69 10.23 2.53 5.95
CA GLY A 69 9.53 1.70 4.97
C GLY A 69 8.38 2.45 4.32
N LEU A 70 8.09 2.15 3.05
CA LEU A 70 7.11 2.89 2.26
C LEU A 70 5.91 2.03 1.88
N ALA A 71 4.71 2.58 2.03
CA ALA A 71 3.47 2.03 1.48
C ALA A 71 3.15 2.70 0.13
N ALA A 72 2.88 1.91 -0.89
CA ALA A 72 2.71 2.41 -2.24
C ALA A 72 1.75 1.59 -3.09
N ILE A 73 1.16 2.23 -4.09
CA ILE A 73 0.50 1.55 -5.20
C ILE A 73 1.58 1.13 -6.21
N TRP A 74 1.65 -0.16 -6.52
CA TRP A 74 2.57 -0.73 -7.49
C TRP A 74 1.97 -0.70 -8.90
N ILE A 75 2.48 0.20 -9.75
CA ILE A 75 2.04 0.38 -11.13
C ILE A 75 2.60 -0.75 -12.01
N ARG A 76 1.84 -1.85 -12.12
CA ARG A 76 2.17 -3.00 -12.98
C ARG A 76 1.68 -2.84 -14.39
N GLU A 77 0.49 -2.27 -14.52
CA GLU A 77 -0.21 -2.15 -15.78
C GLU A 77 -0.61 -0.68 -15.99
N PRO A 78 0.28 0.16 -16.55
CA PRO A 78 0.09 1.61 -16.61
C PRO A 78 -1.16 2.10 -17.35
N GLU A 79 -1.74 1.23 -18.19
CA GLU A 79 -2.96 1.51 -18.95
C GLU A 79 -4.24 1.26 -18.13
N HIS A 80 -4.14 0.58 -17.00
CA HIS A 80 -5.26 0.31 -16.10
C HIS A 80 -5.40 1.42 -15.04
N PRO A 81 -6.61 1.64 -14.49
CA PRO A 81 -6.82 2.60 -13.42
C PRO A 81 -5.89 2.35 -12.23
N ILE A 82 -5.51 3.42 -11.52
CA ILE A 82 -4.59 3.31 -10.38
C ILE A 82 -5.22 2.51 -9.24
N GLU A 83 -6.54 2.55 -9.11
CA GLU A 83 -7.31 1.87 -8.09
C GLU A 83 -7.35 0.35 -8.27
N THR A 84 -7.05 -0.16 -9.48
CA THR A 84 -6.98 -1.59 -9.77
C THR A 84 -5.57 -2.16 -9.66
N GLN A 85 -4.58 -1.32 -9.29
CA GLN A 85 -3.20 -1.74 -9.12
C GLN A 85 -2.97 -2.26 -7.69
N PRO A 86 -2.04 -3.20 -7.48
CA PRO A 86 -1.75 -3.72 -6.15
C PRO A 86 -1.15 -2.68 -5.22
N LEU A 87 -1.41 -2.81 -3.93
CA LEU A 87 -0.79 -2.01 -2.88
C LEU A 87 0.30 -2.84 -2.20
N VAL A 88 1.46 -2.23 -1.95
CA VAL A 88 2.65 -2.90 -1.44
C VAL A 88 3.26 -2.11 -0.28
N PHE A 89 3.98 -2.83 0.58
CA PHE A 89 4.89 -2.26 1.55
C PHE A 89 6.32 -2.69 1.23
N LEU A 90 7.24 -1.72 1.23
CA LEU A 90 8.66 -1.89 0.97
C LEU A 90 9.42 -1.44 2.21
N GLY A 91 9.91 -2.38 3.02
CA GLY A 91 10.64 -2.07 4.25
C GLY A 91 12.04 -1.53 3.96
N SER A 92 12.57 -0.71 4.87
CA SER A 92 13.87 -0.06 4.68
C SER A 92 15.05 -1.03 4.69
N GLU A 93 14.88 -2.24 5.25
CA GLU A 93 15.90 -3.31 5.28
C GLU A 93 15.70 -4.36 4.18
N GLY A 94 14.75 -4.15 3.27
CA GLY A 94 14.52 -5.00 2.10
C GLY A 94 13.26 -5.88 2.19
N GLU A 95 12.42 -5.69 3.20
CA GLU A 95 11.14 -6.39 3.32
C GLU A 95 10.20 -6.07 2.15
N LEU A 96 9.48 -7.09 1.72
CA LEU A 96 8.59 -7.02 0.56
C LEU A 96 7.25 -7.64 0.90
N HIS A 97 6.20 -6.82 0.89
CA HIS A 97 4.85 -7.28 1.13
C HIS A 97 3.91 -6.70 0.09
N VAL A 98 2.96 -7.53 -0.36
CA VAL A 98 1.76 -7.03 -1.02
C VAL A 98 0.71 -6.90 0.07
N ILE A 99 0.21 -5.68 0.28
CA ILE A 99 -0.80 -5.36 1.29
C ILE A 99 -2.16 -5.80 0.77
N ALA A 100 -2.49 -5.43 -0.48
CA ALA A 100 -3.79 -5.69 -1.10
C ALA A 100 -3.65 -5.86 -2.61
N ALA A 101 -4.56 -6.64 -3.22
CA ALA A 101 -4.56 -6.85 -4.66
C ALA A 101 -5.01 -5.61 -5.47
N ASP A 102 -5.82 -4.75 -4.86
CA ASP A 102 -6.31 -3.48 -5.39
C ASP A 102 -6.78 -2.55 -4.26
N LEU A 103 -7.22 -1.33 -4.60
CA LEU A 103 -7.71 -0.35 -3.62
C LEU A 103 -8.96 -0.84 -2.88
N GLY A 104 -9.83 -1.62 -3.52
CA GLY A 104 -11.03 -2.14 -2.88
C GLY A 104 -10.68 -3.12 -1.76
N ASP A 105 -9.79 -4.05 -2.06
CA ASP A 105 -9.24 -5.01 -1.09
C ASP A 105 -8.52 -4.26 0.07
N TYR A 106 -7.79 -3.18 -0.21
CA TYR A 106 -7.16 -2.36 0.83
C TYR A 106 -8.18 -1.70 1.76
N LEU A 107 -9.24 -1.10 1.23
CA LEU A 107 -10.30 -0.48 2.04
C LEU A 107 -10.98 -1.52 2.93
N TRP A 108 -11.13 -2.76 2.46
CA TRP A 108 -11.69 -3.84 3.25
C TRP A 108 -10.76 -4.37 4.34
N LEU A 109 -9.44 -4.27 4.18
CA LEU A 109 -8.49 -4.51 5.27
C LEU A 109 -8.67 -3.48 6.39
N LEU A 110 -8.67 -2.19 6.02
CA LEU A 110 -8.87 -1.09 6.97
C LEU A 110 -10.23 -1.22 7.68
N ALA A 111 -11.30 -1.51 6.93
CA ALA A 111 -12.63 -1.76 7.49
C ALA A 111 -12.66 -2.93 8.49
N GLY A 112 -11.78 -3.92 8.30
CA GLY A 112 -11.59 -5.04 9.21
C GLY A 112 -10.74 -4.73 10.45
N GLY A 113 -10.30 -3.48 10.63
CA GLY A 113 -9.41 -3.06 11.70
C GLY A 113 -7.96 -3.51 11.50
N VAL A 114 -7.55 -3.76 10.25
CA VAL A 114 -6.20 -4.25 9.92
C VAL A 114 -5.42 -3.19 9.17
N GLY A 115 -4.38 -2.68 9.82
CA GLY A 115 -3.47 -1.70 9.24
C GLY A 115 -2.52 -2.30 8.21
N PRO A 116 -1.87 -1.47 7.37
CA PRO A 116 -0.94 -1.94 6.33
C PRO A 116 0.23 -2.77 6.89
N LEU A 117 0.72 -2.39 8.07
CA LEU A 117 1.90 -2.99 8.72
C LEU A 117 1.55 -4.18 9.60
N GLU A 118 0.29 -4.30 10.03
CA GLU A 118 -0.21 -5.46 10.78
C GLU A 118 -0.37 -6.70 9.87
N THR A 119 -0.34 -6.50 8.55
CA THR A 119 -0.22 -7.60 7.57
C THR A 119 1.21 -8.15 7.45
N VAL A 120 2.19 -7.46 8.06
CA VAL A 120 3.61 -7.86 8.13
C VAL A 120 3.83 -8.56 9.49
N GLU A 121 4.65 -9.62 9.52
CA GLU A 121 4.64 -10.68 10.54
C GLU A 121 4.45 -10.26 12.02
N GLY A 122 3.59 -11.01 12.74
CA GLY A 122 3.68 -11.19 14.21
C GLY A 122 2.68 -10.41 15.07
N ILE A 123 1.97 -9.41 14.51
CA ILE A 123 0.90 -8.69 15.20
C ILE A 123 -0.42 -9.33 14.77
N GLY A 124 -1.04 -10.12 15.66
CA GLY A 124 -2.34 -10.72 15.36
C GLY A 124 -3.39 -9.63 15.19
N PRO A 125 -4.14 -9.60 14.06
CA PRO A 125 -5.07 -8.50 13.79
C PRO A 125 -6.13 -8.45 14.88
N THR A 126 -6.29 -7.30 15.53
CA THR A 126 -7.50 -7.00 16.29
C THR A 126 -8.61 -6.76 15.28
N THR A 127 -9.35 -7.80 14.90
CA THR A 127 -10.40 -7.70 13.87
C THR A 127 -11.69 -7.06 14.43
N VAL A 128 -11.59 -5.82 14.91
CA VAL A 128 -12.76 -5.01 15.24
C VAL A 128 -13.13 -4.24 13.98
N ALA A 129 -14.37 -4.42 13.52
CA ALA A 129 -14.82 -3.73 12.33
C ALA A 129 -14.91 -2.21 12.61
N GLU A 130 -14.36 -1.42 11.71
CA GLU A 130 -14.41 0.05 11.73
C GLU A 130 -15.60 0.52 10.89
N PRO A 131 -16.70 1.04 11.48
CA PRO A 131 -17.95 1.32 10.76
C PRO A 131 -17.81 2.36 9.65
N GLU A 132 -17.03 3.41 9.88
CA GLU A 132 -16.75 4.49 8.95
C GLU A 132 -16.00 3.97 7.73
N LEU A 133 -14.91 3.21 7.97
CA LEU A 133 -14.11 2.56 6.92
C LEU A 133 -14.91 1.48 6.18
N THR A 134 -15.78 0.75 6.87
CA THR A 134 -16.73 -0.19 6.26
C THR A 134 -17.65 0.54 5.27
N THR A 135 -18.15 1.71 5.64
CA THR A 135 -19.03 2.51 4.76
C THR A 135 -18.27 2.96 3.51
N ILE A 136 -17.02 3.40 3.66
CA ILE A 136 -16.17 3.80 2.52
C ILE A 136 -15.93 2.60 1.59
N ALA A 137 -15.56 1.44 2.14
CA ALA A 137 -15.32 0.22 1.38
C ALA A 137 -16.57 -0.23 0.60
N GLN A 138 -17.75 -0.21 1.23
CA GLN A 138 -19.03 -0.55 0.59
C GLN A 138 -19.38 0.42 -0.55
N GLN A 139 -19.20 1.73 -0.33
CA GLN A 139 -19.48 2.74 -1.35
C GLN A 139 -18.57 2.61 -2.57
N PHE A 140 -17.29 2.30 -2.34
CA PHE A 140 -16.32 2.17 -3.42
C PHE A 140 -16.47 0.85 -4.19
N THR A 141 -16.58 -0.27 -3.49
CA THR A 141 -16.60 -1.61 -4.11
C THR A 141 -18.00 -2.04 -4.59
N GLY A 142 -19.06 -1.48 -4.00
CA GLY A 142 -20.43 -1.96 -4.18
C GLY A 142 -20.71 -3.31 -3.50
N GLU A 143 -19.73 -3.89 -2.81
CA GLU A 143 -19.87 -5.13 -2.06
C GLU A 143 -20.44 -4.86 -0.67
N GLN A 144 -21.11 -5.86 -0.08
CA GLN A 144 -21.62 -5.76 1.29
C GLN A 144 -20.57 -6.10 2.34
N ASN A 145 -19.63 -7.00 1.99
CA ASN A 145 -18.56 -7.48 2.84
C ASN A 145 -17.48 -8.18 2.00
N ARG A 146 -16.22 -8.01 2.38
CA ARG A 146 -15.07 -8.75 1.89
C ARG A 146 -14.23 -9.22 3.08
N PRO A 147 -14.10 -10.54 3.33
CA PRO A 147 -13.35 -11.02 4.48
C PRO A 147 -11.86 -10.69 4.39
N VAL A 148 -11.26 -10.20 5.48
CA VAL A 148 -9.80 -9.93 5.61
C VAL A 148 -8.96 -11.10 5.11
N ALA A 149 -9.30 -12.33 5.49
CA ALA A 149 -8.56 -13.52 5.05
C ALA A 149 -8.58 -13.72 3.53
N SER A 150 -9.66 -13.33 2.84
CA SER A 150 -9.73 -13.39 1.39
C SER A 150 -8.88 -12.30 0.73
N VAL A 151 -8.77 -11.13 1.36
CA VAL A 151 -7.86 -10.07 0.89
C VAL A 151 -6.41 -10.51 1.02
N ILE A 152 -6.02 -11.04 2.19
CA ILE A 152 -4.64 -11.52 2.43
C ILE A 152 -4.24 -12.57 1.40
N VAL A 153 -5.10 -13.57 1.15
CA VAL A 153 -4.83 -14.60 0.13
C VAL A 153 -4.66 -14.00 -1.28
N ALA A 154 -5.45 -12.99 -1.63
CA ALA A 154 -5.34 -12.33 -2.92
C ALA A 154 -4.03 -11.53 -3.05
N ALA A 155 -3.61 -10.86 -1.97
CA ALA A 155 -2.36 -10.12 -1.90
C ALA A 155 -1.13 -11.05 -1.99
N GLU A 156 -1.10 -12.13 -1.19
CA GLU A 156 -0.02 -13.13 -1.19
C GLU A 156 0.22 -13.75 -2.58
N ALA A 157 -0.84 -13.93 -3.37
CA ALA A 157 -0.73 -14.46 -4.72
C ALA A 157 0.09 -13.58 -5.68
N LEU A 158 0.25 -12.28 -5.35
CA LEU A 158 1.01 -11.32 -6.15
C LEU A 158 2.47 -11.16 -5.70
N LEU A 159 2.81 -11.65 -4.50
CA LEU A 159 4.15 -11.52 -3.94
C LEU A 159 5.26 -12.07 -4.88
N PRO A 160 5.12 -13.25 -5.52
CA PRO A 160 6.15 -13.75 -6.44
C PRO A 160 6.45 -12.80 -7.60
N ALA A 161 5.45 -12.08 -8.09
CA ALA A 161 5.63 -11.11 -9.17
C ALA A 161 6.37 -9.87 -8.68
N LEU A 162 6.08 -9.41 -7.45
CA LEU A 162 6.79 -8.30 -6.82
C LEU A 162 8.26 -8.68 -6.60
N THR A 163 8.53 -9.85 -6.00
CA THR A 163 9.89 -10.36 -5.81
C THR A 163 10.66 -10.42 -7.13
N SER A 164 10.04 -10.94 -8.20
CA SER A 164 10.70 -10.98 -9.51
C SER A 164 11.03 -9.59 -10.08
N LEU A 165 10.19 -8.57 -9.82
CA LEU A 165 10.51 -7.19 -10.20
C LEU A 165 11.74 -6.69 -9.43
N ILE A 166 11.80 -6.95 -8.12
CA ILE A 166 12.94 -6.54 -7.30
C ILE A 166 14.22 -7.23 -7.77
N ASP A 167 14.21 -8.56 -7.89
CA ASP A 167 15.37 -9.37 -8.27
C ASP A 167 15.94 -8.97 -9.63
N THR A 168 15.08 -8.56 -10.58
CA THR A 168 15.52 -8.11 -11.91
C THR A 168 16.03 -6.67 -11.92
N THR A 169 15.70 -5.89 -10.89
CA THR A 169 16.12 -4.50 -10.75
C THR A 169 17.38 -4.35 -9.91
N VAL A 170 17.55 -5.15 -8.86
CA VAL A 170 18.78 -5.19 -8.06
C VAL A 170 19.95 -5.59 -8.96
N ARG A 171 21.03 -4.80 -8.97
CA ARG A 171 22.24 -5.03 -9.77
C ARG A 171 23.49 -4.55 -9.06
#